data_AF-I2BDH1-F1
#
_entry.id   AF-I2BDH1-F1
#
_cell.length_a   1.000
_cell.length_b   1.000
_cell.length_c   1.000
_cell.angle_alpha   90.00
_cell.angle_beta   90.00
_cell.angle_gamma   90.00
#
_symmetry.space_group_name_H-M   'P 1'
#
loop_
_entity.id
_entity.type
_entity.pdbx_description
1 polymer ?
#
loop_
_entity_poly.entity_id
_entity_poly.type
_entity_poly.pdbx_seq_one_letter_code
_entity_poly.pdbx_strand_id
1 'polypeptide(L)'
;MKEQFTTTVSVSGKGDSKEKAFADALNKVQGSVMKSSPHILLRIEPQDVKVVSAQVTARKEAFLFFFLRRERRTFSVTLDVTVSVTAINLDKVEFATQ
;
A
#
# COMPACT_ATOMS: atom_id res chain seq x y z
N MET A 1 -6.91 -19.71 -18.33
CA MET A 1 -8.22 -19.07 -18.06
C MET A 1 -8.02 -17.93 -17.07
N LYS A 2 -8.71 -16.79 -17.23
CA LYS A 2 -8.58 -15.62 -16.34
C LYS A 2 -9.43 -15.84 -15.09
N GLU A 3 -8.87 -15.58 -13.92
CA GLU A 3 -9.57 -15.70 -12.63
C GLU A 3 -9.65 -14.32 -11.98
N GLN A 4 -10.82 -13.99 -11.42
CA GLN A 4 -11.06 -12.75 -10.69
C GLN A 4 -11.39 -13.10 -9.26
N PHE A 5 -10.71 -12.48 -8.30
CA PHE A 5 -11.02 -12.64 -6.89
C PHE A 5 -10.89 -11.30 -6.16
N THR A 6 -11.74 -11.13 -5.14
CA THR A 6 -11.71 -9.96 -4.27
C THR A 6 -10.95 -10.32 -3.00
N THR A 7 -9.97 -9.48 -2.62
CA THR A 7 -9.22 -9.65 -1.38
C THR A 7 -9.10 -8.32 -0.65
N THR A 8 -9.08 -8.38 0.68
CA THR A 8 -8.86 -7.20 1.53
C THR A 8 -7.44 -7.26 2.07
N VAL A 9 -6.68 -6.18 1.87
CA VAL A 9 -5.31 -6.06 2.37
C VAL A 9 -5.19 -4.87 3.30
N SER A 10 -4.56 -5.10 4.45
CA SER A 10 -4.22 -4.03 5.40
C SER A 10 -2.81 -3.53 5.13
N VAL A 11 -2.67 -2.23 4.86
CA VAL A 11 -1.39 -1.60 4.54
C VAL A 11 -1.16 -0.36 5.39
N SER A 12 0.09 -0.14 5.79
CA SER A 12 0.49 1.04 6.56
C SER A 12 1.46 1.92 5.77
N GLY A 13 1.17 3.21 5.71
CA GLY A 13 2.02 4.22 5.07
C GLY A 13 2.46 5.32 6.04
N LYS A 14 3.60 5.93 5.73
CA LYS A 14 4.15 7.07 6.49
C LYS A 14 4.62 8.17 5.55
N GLY A 15 4.52 9.42 5.99
CA GLY A 15 4.98 10.56 5.20
C GLY A 15 5.08 11.84 6.00
N ASP A 16 5.83 12.81 5.48
CA ASP A 16 5.93 14.15 6.08
C ASP A 16 4.68 15.01 5.80
N SER A 17 3.77 14.55 4.94
CA SER A 17 2.44 15.14 4.70
C SER A 17 1.37 14.03 4.66
N LYS A 18 0.10 14.41 4.75
CA LYS A 18 -1.02 13.47 4.67
C LYS A 18 -1.00 12.72 3.34
N GLU A 19 -0.85 13.46 2.24
CA GLU A 19 -0.86 12.95 0.87
C GLU A 19 0.28 11.94 0.67
N LYS A 20 1.48 12.26 1.17
CA LYS A 20 2.64 11.35 1.12
C LYS A 20 2.40 10.07 1.91
N ALA A 21 1.79 10.15 3.09
CA ALA A 21 1.49 8.96 3.89
C ALA A 21 0.46 8.04 3.22
N PHE A 22 -0.56 8.62 2.58
CA PHE A 22 -1.56 7.87 1.80
C PHE A 22 -0.95 7.24 0.55
N ALA A 23 -0.14 7.99 -0.21
CA ALA A 23 0.55 7.47 -1.39
C ALA A 23 1.50 6.31 -1.04
N ASP A 24 2.27 6.43 0.06
CA ASP A 24 3.13 5.36 0.56
C ASP A 24 2.34 4.11 0.95
N ALA A 25 1.16 4.27 1.57
CA ALA A 25 0.28 3.14 1.90
C ALA A 25 -0.26 2.44 0.64
N LEU A 26 -0.75 3.20 -0.33
CA LEU A 26 -1.31 2.66 -1.59
C LEU A 26 -0.26 1.93 -2.44
N ASN A 27 0.97 2.45 -2.50
CA ASN A 27 2.07 1.77 -3.20
C ASN A 27 2.38 0.38 -2.61
N LYS A 28 2.15 0.19 -1.31
CA LYS A 28 2.34 -1.11 -0.64
C LYS A 28 1.22 -2.11 -0.91
N VAL A 29 0.06 -1.66 -1.40
CA VAL A 29 -1.08 -2.54 -1.75
C VAL A 29 -0.64 -3.55 -2.81
N GLN A 30 0.01 -3.08 -3.88
CA GLN A 30 0.47 -3.97 -4.96
C GLN A 30 1.38 -5.08 -4.43
N GLY A 31 2.40 -4.71 -3.65
CA GLY A 31 3.31 -5.69 -3.05
C GLY A 31 2.62 -6.64 -2.07
N SER A 32 1.64 -6.15 -1.30
CA SER A 32 0.87 -6.99 -0.37
C SER A 32 0.00 -8.01 -1.11
N VAL A 33 -0.62 -7.61 -2.21
CA VAL A 33 -1.45 -8.49 -3.05
C VAL A 33 -0.58 -9.56 -3.73
N MET A 34 0.60 -9.18 -4.23
CA MET A 34 1.56 -10.14 -4.83
C MET A 34 2.04 -11.19 -3.83
N LYS A 35 2.23 -10.85 -2.55
CA LYS A 35 2.60 -11.83 -1.51
C LYS A 35 1.47 -12.81 -1.20
N SER A 36 0.23 -12.39 -1.38
CA SER A 36 -0.96 -13.18 -1.03
C SER A 36 -1.39 -14.18 -2.12
N SER A 37 -0.84 -14.09 -3.33
CA SER A 37 -1.26 -14.92 -4.46
C SER A 37 -0.07 -15.38 -5.31
N PRO A 38 0.07 -16.69 -5.60
CA PRO A 38 1.11 -17.21 -6.50
C PRO A 38 0.81 -16.97 -7.99
N HIS A 39 -0.34 -16.37 -8.31
CA HIS A 39 -0.80 -16.18 -9.68
C HIS A 39 -0.19 -14.93 -10.34
N ILE A 40 -0.05 -14.93 -11.68
CA ILE A 40 0.37 -13.72 -12.41
C ILE A 40 -0.77 -12.71 -12.39
N LEU A 41 -0.57 -11.60 -11.69
CA LEU A 41 -1.54 -10.52 -11.57
C LEU A 41 -1.55 -9.66 -12.84
N LEU A 42 -2.71 -9.54 -13.49
CA LEU A 42 -2.90 -8.70 -14.68
C LEU A 42 -3.42 -7.30 -14.35
N ARG A 43 -4.32 -7.22 -13.36
CA ARG A 43 -4.97 -5.97 -12.95
C ARG A 43 -5.30 -6.03 -11.47
N ILE A 44 -4.98 -4.96 -10.77
CA ILE A 44 -5.39 -4.73 -9.38
C ILE A 44 -6.20 -3.44 -9.40
N GLU A 45 -7.45 -3.53 -8.98
CA GLU A 45 -8.36 -2.39 -8.92
C GLU A 45 -8.84 -2.19 -7.48
N PRO A 46 -8.56 -1.04 -6.85
CA PRO A 46 -9.12 -0.73 -5.53
C PRO A 46 -10.62 -0.47 -5.69
N GLN A 47 -11.43 -1.25 -4.99
CA GLN A 47 -12.89 -1.07 -4.93
C GLN A 47 -13.30 -0.22 -3.75
N ASP A 48 -12.68 -0.42 -2.60
CA ASP A 48 -12.96 0.33 -1.38
C ASP A 48 -11.68 0.58 -0.59
N VAL A 49 -11.61 1.74 0.06
CA VAL A 49 -10.48 2.16 0.90
C VAL A 49 -11.02 2.67 2.22
N LYS A 50 -10.73 1.95 3.30
CA LYS A 50 -11.10 2.34 4.66
C LYS A 50 -9.88 2.76 5.45
N VAL A 51 -9.98 3.90 6.14
CA VAL A 51 -8.95 4.37 7.06
C VAL A 51 -9.21 3.75 8.43
N VAL A 52 -8.35 2.82 8.83
CA VAL A 52 -8.42 2.18 10.15
C VAL A 52 -7.79 3.06 11.22
N SER A 53 -6.68 3.71 10.89
CA SER A 53 -5.94 4.56 11.83
C SER A 53 -5.24 5.69 11.09
N ALA A 54 -5.28 6.88 11.66
CA ALA A 54 -4.55 8.05 11.18
C ALA A 54 -3.92 8.78 12.38
N GLN A 55 -2.59 8.81 12.41
CA GLN A 55 -1.81 9.38 13.51
C GLN A 55 -0.89 10.48 13.02
N VAL A 56 -0.74 11.52 13.84
CA VAL A 56 0.21 12.61 13.66
C VAL A 56 1.20 12.61 14.81
N THR A 57 2.47 12.57 14.47
CA THR A 57 3.57 12.74 15.42
C THR A 57 4.27 14.04 15.08
N ALA A 58 4.18 15.04 15.96
CA ALA A 58 4.94 16.27 15.87
C ALA A 58 6.15 16.19 16.80
N ARG A 59 7.36 16.26 16.26
CA ARG A 59 8.60 16.41 17.05
C ARG A 59 9.18 17.79 16.87
N LYS A 60 9.52 18.41 17.99
CA LYS A 60 10.28 19.67 18.04
C LYS A 60 11.75 19.32 18.13
N GLU A 61 12.47 19.53 17.04
CA GLU A 61 13.93 19.39 17.03
C GLU A 61 14.51 20.77 17.38
N ALA A 62 15.24 20.85 18.48
CA ALA A 62 16.05 22.01 18.81
C ALA A 62 17.43 21.79 18.20
N PHE A 63 17.68 22.36 17.02
CA PHE A 63 19.05 22.41 16.48
C PHE A 63 19.88 23.43 17.28
N LEU A 64 21.17 23.13 17.42
CA LEU A 64 22.17 23.82 18.23
C LEU A 64 21.98 25.36 18.27
N PHE A 65 21.63 25.87 19.46
CA PHE A 65 21.77 27.26 19.91
C PHE A 65 21.02 28.39 19.16
N PHE A 66 19.68 28.44 19.28
CA PHE A 66 18.83 29.65 19.15
C PHE A 66 18.17 30.00 17.80
N PHE A 67 18.52 29.43 16.63
CA PHE A 67 18.04 30.04 15.37
C PHE A 67 17.08 29.26 14.46
N LEU A 68 16.82 27.96 14.64
CA LEU A 68 15.91 27.23 13.73
C LEU A 68 15.06 26.18 14.45
N ARG A 69 13.98 26.62 15.10
CA ARG A 69 12.92 25.71 15.59
C ARG A 69 12.15 25.16 14.38
N ARG A 70 12.55 23.98 13.90
CA ARG A 70 11.78 23.23 12.91
C ARG A 70 10.84 22.26 13.63
N GLU A 71 9.54 22.42 13.41
CA GLU A 71 8.55 21.39 13.78
C GLU A 71 8.48 20.36 12.66
N ARG A 72 8.95 19.13 12.92
CA ARG A 72 8.77 18.03 11.97
C ARG A 72 7.50 17.28 12.33
N ARG A 73 6.56 17.23 11.39
CA ARG A 73 5.34 16.44 11.50
C ARG A 73 5.49 15.19 10.63
N THR A 74 5.20 14.04 11.21
CA THR A 74 5.14 12.77 10.51
C THR A 74 3.72 12.24 10.64
N PHE A 75 3.13 11.92 9.50
CA PHE A 75 1.81 11.32 9.36
C PHE A 75 2.00 9.83 9.16
N SER A 76 1.24 9.02 9.92
CA SER A 76 1.19 7.57 9.76
C SER A 76 -0.26 7.17 9.57
N VAL A 77 -0.54 6.36 8.56
CA VAL A 77 -1.90 5.93 8.20
C VAL A 77 -1.92 4.43 8.01
N THR A 78 -2.98 3.79 8.47
CA THR A 78 -3.30 2.38 8.24
C THR A 78 -4.59 2.31 7.44
N LEU A 79 -4.53 1.65 6.29
CA LEU A 79 -5.64 1.51 5.35
C LEU A 79 -5.98 0.04 5.18
N ASP A 80 -7.27 -0.27 5.22
CA ASP A 80 -7.80 -1.52 4.72
C ASP A 80 -8.34 -1.27 3.31
N VAL A 81 -7.72 -1.92 2.33
CA VAL A 81 -8.04 -1.73 0.92
C VAL A 81 -8.65 -3.02 0.40
N THR A 82 -9.88 -2.94 -0.07
CA THR A 82 -10.54 -4.02 -0.81
C THR A 82 -10.15 -3.90 -2.26
N VAL A 83 -9.44 -4.90 -2.79
CA VAL A 83 -9.01 -4.92 -4.19
C VAL A 83 -9.68 -6.07 -4.93
N SER A 84 -10.09 -5.78 -6.16
CA SER A 84 -10.39 -6.82 -7.15
C SER A 84 -9.13 -7.11 -7.95
N VAL A 85 -8.75 -8.38 -7.96
CA VAL A 85 -7.54 -8.86 -8.61
C VAL A 85 -7.93 -9.79 -9.74
N THR A 86 -7.47 -9.46 -10.95
CA THR A 86 -7.56 -10.37 -12.10
C THR A 86 -6.20 -11.02 -12.29
N ALA A 87 -6.14 -12.35 -12.25
CA ALA A 87 -4.91 -13.11 -12.39
C ALA A 87 -5.03 -14.21 -13.44
N ILE A 88 -3.89 -14.66 -13.98
CA ILE A 88 -3.80 -15.87 -14.80
C ILE A 88 -3.26 -17.00 -13.93
N ASN A 89 -3.97 -18.12 -13.95
CA ASN A 89 -3.50 -19.35 -13.38
C ASN A 89 -2.52 -20.04 -14.33
N LEU A 90 -1.27 -20.16 -13.88
CA LEU A 90 -0.14 -20.74 -14.62
C LEU A 90 -0.25 -22.26 -14.74
N ASP A 91 -0.92 -22.93 -13.81
CA ASP A 91 -1.09 -24.40 -13.83
C ASP A 91 -1.97 -24.86 -15.02
N LYS A 92 -2.71 -23.92 -15.61
CA LYS A 92 -3.56 -24.14 -16.79
C LYS A 92 -2.90 -23.69 -18.10
N VAL A 93 -1.61 -23.34 -18.07
CA VAL A 93 -0.85 -22.94 -19.27
C VAL A 93 -0.04 -24.15 -19.75
N GLU A 94 -0.47 -24.76 -20.84
CA GLU A 94 0.29 -25.84 -21.48
C GLU A 94 1.47 -25.22 -22.26
N PHE A 95 2.69 -25.49 -21.79
CA PHE A 95 3.91 -25.14 -22.51
C PHE A 95 4.24 -26.26 -23.50
N ALA A 96 4.15 -25.98 -24.79
CA ALA A 96 4.60 -26.92 -25.82
C ALA A 96 6.12 -26.85 -25.97
N THR A 97 6.78 -28.01 -25.90
CA THR A 97 8.22 -28.14 -26.20
C THR A 97 8.42 -28.08 -27.71
N GLN A 98 9.33 -27.22 -28.18
CA GLN A 98 9.76 -27.16 -29.58
C GLN A 98 11.00 -28.02 -29.81
#